data_AF-A0A6I1W0T8-F1
#
_entry.id   AF-A0A6I1W0T8-F1
#
_cell.length_a   1.000
_cell.length_b   1.000
_cell.length_c   1.000
_cell.angle_alpha   90.00
_cell.angle_beta   90.00
_cell.angle_gamma   90.00
#
_symmetry.space_group_name_H-M   'P 1'
#
loop_
_entity.id
_entity.type
_entity.pdbx_description
1 polymer ?
#
loop_
_entity_poly.entity_id
_entity_poly.type
_entity_poly.pdbx_seq_one_letter_code
_entity_poly.pdbx_strand_id
1 'polypeptide(L)'
;VWGIMSALKGISAAGSASLETVAGPIGAALVATGVGIAVAVPAVLVYNYFLRRLKLTAADLDDFAHDFYSLAQKSSFRVHLHPVLNTAAGASKVKEA
;
A
#
# COMPACT_ATOMS: atom_id res chain seq x y z
N VAL A 1 32.01 1.32 1.21
CA VAL A 1 33.08 2.12 1.87
C VAL A 1 34.41 1.37 1.95
N TRP A 2 34.71 0.50 0.99
CA TRP A 2 35.88 -0.39 1.03
C TRP A 2 37.08 0.19 0.25
N GLY A 3 36.84 0.93 -0.84
CA GLY A 3 37.90 1.55 -1.66
C GLY A 3 38.70 2.63 -0.93
N ILE A 4 38.04 3.50 -0.17
CA ILE A 4 38.74 4.53 0.64
C ILE A 4 39.51 3.88 1.80
N MET A 5 38.94 2.83 2.40
CA MET A 5 39.57 2.13 3.53
C MET A 5 40.82 1.35 3.09
N SER A 6 40.81 0.77 1.88
CA SER A 6 42.00 0.16 1.28
C SER A 6 43.05 1.20 0.87
N ALA A 7 42.63 2.37 0.39
CA ALA A 7 43.53 3.49 0.12
C ALA A 7 44.28 3.94 1.39
N LEU A 8 43.54 4.15 2.49
CA LEU A 8 44.11 4.61 3.76
C LEU A 8 45.01 3.54 4.40
N LYS A 9 44.66 2.25 4.30
CA LYS A 9 45.53 1.15 4.73
C LYS A 9 46.85 1.13 3.93
N GLY A 10 46.78 1.32 2.61
CA GLY A 10 47.96 1.42 1.74
C GLY A 10 48.88 2.59 2.12
N ILE A 11 48.32 3.78 2.36
CA ILE A 11 49.08 4.96 2.82
C ILE A 11 49.71 4.71 4.20
N SER A 12 48.95 4.11 5.14
CA SER A 12 49.45 3.84 6.49
C SER A 12 50.60 2.82 6.52
N ALA A 13 50.62 1.86 5.60
CA ALA A 13 51.69 0.87 5.48
C ALA A 13 52.93 1.44 4.75
N ALA A 14 52.73 2.31 3.75
CA ALA A 14 53.81 2.92 2.98
C ALA A 14 54.46 4.13 3.68
N GLY A 15 53.82 4.70 4.71
CA GLY A 15 54.32 5.86 5.47
C GLY A 15 54.36 7.17 4.67
N SER A 16 54.03 7.14 3.37
CA SER A 16 53.98 8.29 2.48
C SER A 16 52.76 8.21 1.56
N ALA A 17 52.13 9.37 1.33
CA ALA A 17 51.02 9.49 0.40
C ALA A 17 51.57 9.87 -0.99
N SER A 18 51.68 8.90 -1.89
CA SER A 18 52.01 9.13 -3.30
C SER A 18 50.75 9.01 -4.15
N LEU A 19 50.60 9.83 -5.20
CA LEU A 19 49.40 9.85 -6.04
C LEU A 19 49.11 8.47 -6.66
N GLU A 20 50.15 7.73 -7.04
CA GLU A 20 50.07 6.33 -7.50
C GLU A 20 49.35 5.41 -6.50
N THR A 21 49.60 5.58 -5.20
CA THR A 21 49.06 4.67 -4.17
C THR A 21 47.61 4.97 -3.80
N VAL A 22 47.10 6.15 -4.17
CA VAL A 22 45.73 6.58 -3.82
C VAL A 22 44.76 6.66 -5.02
N ALA A 23 45.27 6.86 -6.24
CA ALA A 23 44.43 7.07 -7.42
C ALA A 23 43.50 5.87 -7.75
N GLY A 24 44.02 4.64 -7.67
CA GLY A 24 43.26 3.43 -8.00
C GLY A 24 42.07 3.16 -7.07
N PRO A 25 42.28 2.99 -5.74
CA PRO A 25 41.22 2.63 -4.81
C PRO A 25 40.14 3.73 -4.64
N ILE A 26 40.52 5.00 -4.77
CA ILE A 26 39.56 6.12 -4.71
C ILE A 26 38.67 6.15 -5.96
N GLY A 27 39.24 5.92 -7.15
CA GLY A 27 38.46 5.85 -8.39
C GLY A 27 37.39 4.77 -8.34
N ALA A 28 37.74 3.58 -7.85
CA ALA A 28 36.77 2.48 -7.67
C ALA A 28 35.65 2.84 -6.68
N ALA A 29 35.96 3.60 -5.62
CA ALA A 29 34.94 4.07 -4.67
C ALA A 29 33.98 5.09 -5.29
N LEU A 30 34.48 6.00 -6.13
CA LEU A 30 33.65 6.99 -6.84
C LEU A 30 32.69 6.33 -7.83
N VAL A 31 33.16 5.35 -8.60
CA VAL A 31 32.32 4.60 -9.54
C VAL A 31 31.21 3.86 -8.78
N ALA A 32 31.53 3.23 -7.64
CA ALA A 32 30.52 2.56 -6.83
C ALA A 32 29.41 3.50 -6.33
N THR A 33 29.76 4.74 -5.95
CA THR A 33 28.77 5.76 -5.58
C THR A 33 27.93 6.21 -6.78
N GLY A 34 28.57 6.42 -7.94
CA GLY A 34 27.86 6.80 -9.17
C GLY A 34 26.86 5.74 -9.62
N VAL A 35 27.24 4.47 -9.57
CA VAL A 35 26.35 3.34 -9.88
C VAL A 35 25.19 3.26 -8.89
N GLY A 36 25.45 3.46 -7.60
CA GLY A 36 24.40 3.48 -6.57
C GLY A 36 23.33 4.54 -6.85
N ILE A 37 23.74 5.75 -7.21
CA ILE A 37 22.81 6.83 -7.58
C ILE A 37 22.06 6.49 -8.88
N ALA A 38 22.77 5.98 -9.89
CA ALA A 38 22.18 5.62 -11.17
C ALA A 38 21.07 4.56 -11.05
N VAL A 39 21.19 3.64 -10.09
CA VAL A 39 20.17 2.62 -9.81
C VAL A 39 19.08 3.13 -8.87
N ALA A 40 19.41 4.01 -7.92
CA ALA A 40 18.46 4.49 -6.92
C ALA A 40 17.33 5.34 -7.52
N VAL A 41 17.65 6.26 -8.44
CA VAL A 41 16.65 7.19 -9.00
C VAL A 41 15.55 6.44 -9.78
N PRO A 42 15.87 5.53 -10.73
CA PRO A 42 14.85 4.76 -11.42
C PRO A 42 14.02 3.89 -10.49
N ALA A 43 14.64 3.25 -9.49
CA ALA A 43 13.94 2.41 -8.53
C ALA A 43 12.84 3.18 -7.77
N VAL A 44 13.16 4.39 -7.32
CA VAL A 44 12.22 5.25 -6.57
C VAL A 44 11.09 5.78 -7.46
N LEU A 45 11.38 6.08 -8.74
CA LEU A 45 10.36 6.50 -9.71
C LEU A 45 9.33 5.39 -9.95
N VAL A 46 9.81 4.17 -10.19
CA VAL A 46 8.95 3.00 -10.42
C VAL A 46 8.12 2.69 -9.16
N TYR A 47 8.73 2.72 -7.99
CA TYR A 47 8.04 2.52 -6.72
C TYR A 47 6.91 3.53 -6.52
N ASN A 48 7.17 4.83 -6.74
CA ASN A 48 6.14 5.86 -6.62
C ASN A 48 5.02 5.71 -7.66
N TYR A 49 5.36 5.30 -8.89
CA TYR A 49 4.37 5.03 -9.92
C TYR A 49 3.39 3.93 -9.50
N PHE A 50 3.91 2.79 -9.02
CA PHE A 50 3.08 1.67 -8.58
C PHE A 50 2.29 2.00 -7.30
N LEU A 51 2.89 2.73 -6.36
CA LEU A 51 2.17 3.19 -5.18
C LEU A 51 0.95 4.06 -5.54
N ARG A 52 1.09 4.96 -6.50
CA ARG A 52 -0.02 5.79 -6.96
C ARG A 52 -1.13 4.93 -7.57
N ARG A 53 -0.78 3.96 -8.41
CA ARG A 53 -1.75 3.03 -9.02
C ARG A 53 -2.48 2.21 -7.96
N LEU A 54 -1.74 1.66 -7.00
CA LEU A 54 -2.30 0.87 -5.91
C LEU A 54 -3.31 1.67 -5.08
N LYS A 55 -2.99 2.93 -4.75
CA LYS A 55 -3.91 3.82 -4.03
C LYS A 55 -5.20 4.10 -4.81
N LEU A 56 -5.10 4.30 -6.11
CA LEU A 56 -6.28 4.50 -6.97
C LEU A 56 -7.16 3.24 -6.98
N THR A 57 -6.57 2.07 -7.22
CA THR A 57 -7.32 0.80 -7.20
C THR A 57 -7.94 0.52 -5.83
N ALA A 58 -7.25 0.87 -4.74
CA ALA A 58 -7.81 0.75 -3.41
C ALA A 58 -9.00 1.68 -3.18
N ALA A 59 -8.95 2.91 -3.69
CA ALA A 59 -10.08 3.84 -3.63
C ALA A 59 -11.28 3.33 -4.45
N ASP A 60 -11.06 2.83 -5.67
CA ASP A 60 -12.12 2.25 -6.50
C ASP A 60 -12.80 1.05 -5.78
N LEU A 61 -12.03 0.26 -5.04
CA LEU A 61 -12.53 -0.88 -4.28
C LEU A 61 -13.35 -0.44 -3.05
N ASP A 62 -12.95 0.66 -2.41
CA ASP A 62 -13.68 1.25 -1.29
C ASP A 62 -15.01 1.86 -1.76
N ASP A 63 -15.02 2.54 -2.91
CA ASP A 63 -16.25 3.04 -3.54
C ASP A 63 -17.21 1.89 -3.88
N PHE A 64 -16.68 0.81 -4.48
CA PHE A 64 -17.47 -0.39 -4.75
C PHE A 64 -18.06 -1.02 -3.48
N ALA A 65 -17.29 -1.07 -2.39
CA ALA A 65 -17.76 -1.61 -1.12
C ALA A 65 -18.90 -0.74 -0.53
N HIS A 66 -18.79 0.59 -0.64
CA HIS A 66 -19.85 1.51 -0.22
C HIS A 66 -21.13 1.34 -1.04
N ASP A 67 -21.01 1.22 -2.36
CA ASP A 67 -22.16 0.98 -3.24
C ASP A 67 -22.83 -0.37 -2.94
N PHE A 68 -22.02 -1.42 -2.74
CA PHE A 68 -22.52 -2.73 -2.36
C PHE A 68 -23.26 -2.69 -1.01
N TYR A 69 -22.69 -2.01 -0.01
CA TYR A 69 -23.33 -1.84 1.29
C TYR A 69 -24.66 -1.07 1.18
N SER A 70 -24.70 0.01 0.38
CA SER A 70 -25.92 0.77 0.12
C SER A 70 -27.01 -0.08 -0.55
N LEU A 71 -26.65 -0.91 -1.53
CA LEU A 71 -27.57 -1.83 -2.20
C LEU A 71 -28.06 -2.93 -1.25
N ALA A 72 -27.17 -3.51 -0.45
CA ALA A 72 -27.51 -4.51 0.53
C ALA A 72 -28.54 -3.94 1.54
N GLN A 73 -28.30 -2.75 2.10
CA GLN A 73 -29.25 -2.09 3.00
C GLN A 73 -30.61 -1.81 2.33
N LYS A 74 -30.62 -1.33 1.08
CA LYS A 74 -31.86 -1.09 0.33
C LYS A 74 -32.65 -2.38 0.09
N SER A 75 -31.98 -3.50 -0.15
CA SER A 75 -32.62 -4.80 -0.39
C SER A 75 -33.10 -5.50 0.91
N SER A 76 -32.47 -5.20 2.06
CA SER A 76 -32.68 -5.95 3.31
C SER A 76 -33.82 -5.43 4.21
N PHE A 77 -34.74 -4.62 3.69
CA PHE A 77 -35.95 -4.24 4.45
C PHE A 77 -37.22 -4.25 3.60
N ARG A 78 -37.66 -5.46 3.25
CA ARG A 78 -39.09 -5.73 3.06
C ARG A 78 -39.48 -6.92 3.91
N VAL A 79 -39.56 -6.71 5.22
CA VAL A 79 -40.31 -7.61 6.08
C VAL A 79 -41.78 -7.44 5.67
N HIS A 80 -42.28 -8.35 4.83
CA HIS A 80 -43.71 -8.52 4.65
C HIS A 80 -44.29 -9.06 5.96
N LEU A 81 -44.58 -8.14 6.89
CA LEU A 81 -45.42 -8.42 8.05
C LEU A 81 -46.83 -8.67 7.49
N HIS A 82 -47.18 -9.94 7.30
CA HIS A 82 -48.56 -10.32 6.98
C HIS A 82 -49.44 -9.87 8.16
N PRO A 83 -50.47 -9.03 7.96
CA PRO A 83 -51.41 -8.72 9.02
C PRO A 83 -52.13 -10.02 9.36
N VAL A 84 -51.74 -10.65 10.46
CA VAL A 84 -52.54 -11.73 11.03
C VAL A 84 -53.86 -11.08 11.43
N LEU A 85 -54.89 -11.51 10.71
CA LEU A 85 -56.28 -11.12 10.84
C LEU A 85 -56.66 -10.77 12.27
N ASN A 86 -57.21 -9.58 12.42
CA ASN A 86 -58.07 -9.18 13.51
C ASN A 86 -59.27 -10.16 13.61
N THR A 87 -59.10 -11.31 14.26
CA THR A 87 -60.19 -12.22 14.63
C THR A 87 -60.80 -11.81 15.97
N ALA A 88 -60.94 -10.50 16.22
CA ALA A 88 -61.64 -9.95 17.39
C ALA A 88 -62.85 -9.09 16.99
N ALA A 89 -63.49 -9.40 15.87
CA ALA A 89 -64.75 -8.75 15.45
C ALA A 89 -65.66 -9.77 14.75
N GLY A 90 -66.37 -10.63 15.49
CA GLY A 90 -67.31 -11.56 14.86
C GLY A 90 -68.08 -12.57 15.68
N ALA A 91 -68.01 -12.61 17.02
CA ALA A 91 -68.75 -13.59 17.83
C ALA A 91 -69.69 -12.97 18.88
N SER A 92 -70.26 -11.79 18.59
CA SER A 92 -71.22 -11.10 19.48
C SER A 92 -72.68 -11.18 19.03
N LYS A 93 -73.07 -12.07 18.11
CA LYS A 93 -74.50 -12.29 17.82
C LYS A 93 -74.80 -13.75 17.55
N VAL A 94 -76.01 -14.16 17.95
CA VAL A 94 -76.64 -15.50 17.88
C VAL A 94 -76.38 -16.28 19.19
N LYS A 95 -77.31 -16.46 20.14
CA LYS A 95 -78.77 -16.51 20.06
C LYS A 95 -79.37 -16.40 21.47
N GLU A 96 -80.26 -15.43 21.67
CA GLU A 96 -81.38 -15.57 22.60
C GLU A 96 -82.33 -16.62 22.01
N ALA A 97 -82.58 -17.70 22.74
CA ALA A 97 -83.78 -18.55 22.71
C ALA A 97 -83.65 -19.61 23.82
#